data_AF-A0A6P8Y8Z4-F1
#
_entry.id   AF-A0A6P8Y8Z4-F1
#
_cell.length_a   1.000
_cell.length_b   1.000
_cell.length_c   1.000
_cell.angle_alpha   90.00
_cell.angle_beta   90.00
_cell.angle_gamma   90.00
#
_symmetry.space_group_name_H-M   'P 1'
#
loop_
_entity.id
_entity.type
_entity.pdbx_description
1 polymer ?
#
loop_
_entity_poly.entity_id
_entity_poly.type
_entity_poly.pdbx_seq_one_letter_code
_entity_poly.pdbx_strand_id
1 'polypeptide(L)'
;MCSPRLNVTGPTLEALWQKVMECLLCSKPYDLAERRPKTLPCGHCFCLECLQQPDVRSSCPRDKKIFLAVPAQLPDCYPVVQLIIKWGRFRCRQCDLRPSEACPSAAHKICARCGEALEAQVAPWRSEDWAQLQAATGTLEMTLRAKDSQWRAKVPLGESRPDLEPLLREMLFQLHADGLINKVSTGSEEAAASGPAPLPRASPGIAMNLDHIQPNYDSESDDEDTPKEKEMTQQMKTALERARRNPVRKLLRLHCYSHLGWSLQILQAVAPHLEELDAMEAEREHLEVVRNMPSLRKLRLMTGDLWEEAPPLPPQLEDLDIYRGSLDHTLSIRRMPRLRRLTLSYSRMKSFPPLPPHHCGLEYLNIRGRGCSEDKDSIIMSLIRAHGATLQELHISTTSQKLTKPLATGEFFEDLGPKLGQCGLRSLKFLVLSRDPPLRFRDEGEPKGHSVPSCKQQVKEITEALKGGSPTLKTRIICSICDKHWLK
;
A
#
# COMPACT_ATOMS: atom_id res chain seq x y z
N MET A 1 -19.13 49.40 -8.89
CA MET A 1 -20.20 48.82 -8.05
C MET A 1 -19.73 47.43 -7.64
N CYS A 2 -19.30 47.27 -6.38
CA CYS A 2 -18.85 45.98 -5.86
C CYS A 2 -20.05 45.18 -5.38
N SER A 3 -20.16 43.92 -5.81
CA SER A 3 -21.14 42.95 -5.30
C SER A 3 -20.88 42.62 -3.82
N PRO A 4 -21.93 42.37 -3.02
CA PRO A 4 -21.79 42.08 -1.60
C PRO A 4 -21.27 40.65 -1.38
N ARG A 5 -20.30 40.50 -0.47
CA ARG A 5 -19.89 39.19 0.05
C ARG A 5 -20.98 38.69 1.00
N LEU A 6 -21.55 37.52 0.70
CA LEU A 6 -22.39 36.78 1.64
C LEU A 6 -21.48 36.19 2.74
N ASN A 7 -21.66 36.65 3.97
CA ASN A 7 -21.04 36.06 5.16
C ASN A 7 -21.82 34.79 5.53
N VAL A 8 -21.24 33.61 5.26
CA VAL A 8 -21.74 32.34 5.79
C VAL A 8 -21.04 32.10 7.13
N THR A 9 -21.75 32.34 8.24
CA THR A 9 -21.26 32.06 9.60
C THR A 9 -21.61 30.62 9.99
N GLY A 10 -20.81 29.66 9.55
CA GLY A 10 -20.81 28.28 10.05
C GLY A 10 -19.56 28.01 10.90
N PRO A 11 -19.58 27.04 11.83
CA PRO A 11 -18.36 26.60 12.51
C PRO A 11 -17.36 26.11 11.45
N THR A 12 -16.10 26.53 11.58
CA THR A 12 -15.02 26.06 10.69
C THR A 12 -14.88 24.54 10.82
N LEU A 13 -14.50 23.88 9.73
CA LEU A 13 -14.23 22.43 9.72
C LEU A 13 -13.21 22.03 10.79
N GLU A 14 -12.26 22.91 11.09
CA GLU A 14 -11.31 22.76 12.19
C GLU A 14 -11.99 22.64 13.56
N ALA A 15 -13.02 23.45 13.83
CA ALA A 15 -13.82 23.36 15.05
C ALA A 15 -14.65 22.07 15.14
N LEU A 16 -15.04 21.47 14.01
CA LEU A 16 -15.71 20.17 13.98
C LEU A 16 -14.71 19.03 14.22
N TRP A 17 -13.51 19.11 13.66
CA TRP A 17 -12.45 18.12 13.86
C TRP A 17 -11.90 18.12 15.29
N GLN A 18 -11.70 19.29 15.90
CA GLN A 18 -11.33 19.41 17.31
C GLN A 18 -12.35 18.66 18.19
N LYS A 19 -13.64 18.82 17.92
CA LYS A 19 -14.70 18.11 18.66
C LYS A 19 -14.67 16.58 18.48
N VAL A 20 -14.23 16.06 17.34
CA VAL A 20 -14.09 14.62 17.11
C VAL A 20 -12.86 14.04 17.82
N MET A 21 -11.78 14.83 17.92
CA MET A 21 -10.51 14.41 18.51
C MET A 21 -10.37 14.76 20.00
N GLU A 22 -11.42 15.28 20.62
CA GLU A 22 -11.49 15.64 22.03
C GLU A 22 -12.47 14.76 22.79
N CYS A 23 -12.14 14.48 24.04
CA CYS A 23 -13.03 13.77 24.93
C CYS A 23 -14.26 14.62 25.24
N LEU A 24 -15.47 14.08 25.01
CA LEU A 24 -16.74 14.76 25.27
C LEU A 24 -16.98 15.18 26.73
N LEU A 25 -16.16 14.72 27.68
CA LEU A 25 -16.27 15.08 29.10
C LEU A 25 -15.36 16.22 29.52
N CYS A 26 -14.09 16.16 29.12
CA CYS A 26 -13.09 17.14 29.54
C CYS A 26 -12.69 18.11 28.43
N SER A 27 -13.19 17.91 27.21
CA SER A 27 -12.83 18.67 26.00
C SER A 27 -11.32 18.74 25.75
N LYS A 28 -10.57 17.75 26.24
CA LYS A 28 -9.13 17.63 26.01
C LYS A 28 -8.87 16.62 24.90
N PRO A 29 -7.84 16.85 24.06
CA PRO A 29 -7.52 15.96 22.97
C PRO A 29 -7.14 14.57 23.47
N TYR A 30 -7.52 13.55 22.71
CA TYR A 30 -7.09 12.18 22.97
C TYR A 30 -5.60 11.99 22.72
N ASP A 31 -4.98 11.08 23.46
CA ASP A 31 -3.59 10.64 23.28
C ASP A 31 -3.48 9.10 23.33
N LEU A 32 -2.27 8.53 23.26
CA LEU A 32 -2.05 7.07 23.31
C LEU A 32 -1.76 6.52 24.72
N ALA A 33 -1.70 7.41 25.71
CA ALA A 33 -1.34 7.12 27.09
C ALA A 33 -2.56 7.33 28.01
N GLU A 34 -2.58 8.43 28.78
CA GLU A 34 -3.59 8.68 29.83
C GLU A 34 -4.96 9.06 29.25
N ARG A 35 -4.99 9.75 28.10
CA ARG A 35 -6.24 10.14 27.43
C ARG A 35 -6.55 9.21 26.26
N ARG A 36 -6.18 7.93 26.38
CA ARG A 36 -6.50 6.92 25.36
C ARG A 36 -8.02 6.79 25.17
N PRO A 37 -8.54 6.90 23.94
CA PRO A 37 -9.98 6.85 23.69
C PRO A 37 -10.51 5.43 23.88
N LYS A 38 -11.51 5.27 24.75
CA LYS A 38 -12.15 4.01 25.10
C LYS A 38 -13.60 3.98 24.67
N THR A 39 -14.03 2.88 24.07
CA THR A 39 -15.41 2.65 23.64
C THR A 39 -16.17 1.92 24.73
N LEU A 40 -17.27 2.52 25.20
CA LEU A 40 -18.20 1.88 26.14
C LEU A 40 -19.12 0.89 25.41
N PRO A 41 -19.75 -0.07 26.12
CA PRO A 41 -20.72 -1.00 25.50
C PRO A 41 -21.95 -0.34 24.84
N CYS A 42 -22.21 0.93 25.11
CA CYS A 42 -23.23 1.72 24.43
C CYS A 42 -22.75 2.38 23.13
N GLY A 43 -21.48 2.25 22.76
CA GLY A 43 -20.87 2.85 21.57
C GLY A 43 -20.29 4.25 21.78
N HIS A 44 -20.53 4.89 22.94
CA HIS A 44 -19.94 6.19 23.26
C HIS A 44 -18.44 6.08 23.58
N CYS A 45 -17.66 7.06 23.13
CA CYS A 45 -16.21 7.12 23.33
C CYS A 45 -15.80 8.25 24.30
N PHE A 46 -14.95 7.93 25.27
CA PHE A 46 -14.40 8.88 26.25
C PHE A 46 -12.93 8.56 26.52
N CYS A 47 -12.17 9.51 27.06
CA CYS A 47 -10.76 9.25 27.38
C CYS A 47 -10.63 8.42 28.67
N LEU A 48 -9.60 7.57 28.73
CA LEU A 48 -9.35 6.66 29.85
C LEU A 48 -9.32 7.39 31.20
N GLU A 49 -8.59 8.51 31.30
CA GLU A 49 -8.52 9.34 32.51
C GLU A 49 -9.90 9.81 33.02
N CYS A 50 -10.83 10.18 32.12
CA CYS A 50 -12.18 10.58 32.51
C CYS A 50 -13.01 9.40 32.99
N LEU A 51 -12.84 8.22 32.38
CA LEU A 51 -13.56 7.02 32.79
C LEU A 51 -13.07 6.45 34.12
N GLN A 52 -11.84 6.76 34.53
CA GLN A 52 -11.27 6.38 35.83
C GLN A 52 -11.78 7.25 36.99
N GLN A 53 -12.46 8.37 36.70
CA GLN A 53 -13.03 9.22 37.74
C GLN A 53 -14.10 8.46 38.54
N PRO A 54 -14.15 8.61 39.88
CA PRO A 54 -15.08 7.87 40.74
C PRO A 54 -16.54 7.96 40.29
N ASP A 55 -16.95 9.14 39.82
CA ASP A 55 -18.33 9.45 39.44
C ASP A 55 -18.74 8.85 38.08
N VAL A 56 -17.77 8.36 37.29
CA VAL A 56 -17.97 7.86 35.92
C VAL A 56 -17.71 6.36 35.81
N ARG A 57 -17.08 5.76 36.83
CA ARG A 57 -16.45 4.43 36.77
C ARG A 57 -17.41 3.27 36.43
N SER A 58 -18.72 3.44 36.59
CA SER A 58 -19.71 2.37 36.42
C SER A 58 -20.84 2.69 35.45
N SER A 59 -20.94 3.91 34.91
CA SER A 59 -22.02 4.27 33.99
C SER A 59 -21.57 5.27 32.94
N CYS A 60 -22.08 5.11 31.71
CA CYS A 60 -21.78 6.02 30.62
C CYS A 60 -22.23 7.45 30.99
N PRO A 61 -21.36 8.46 30.92
CA PRO A 61 -21.74 9.82 31.29
C PRO A 61 -22.85 10.42 30.42
N ARG A 62 -23.01 9.93 29.19
CA ARG A 62 -23.98 10.43 28.21
C ARG A 62 -25.36 9.78 28.30
N ASP A 63 -25.43 8.45 28.35
CA ASP A 63 -26.70 7.71 28.36
C ASP A 63 -27.00 6.96 29.67
N LYS A 64 -26.11 7.08 30.66
CA LYS A 64 -26.18 6.45 31.98
C LYS A 64 -26.23 4.92 31.96
N LYS A 65 -25.95 4.27 30.82
CA LYS A 65 -25.90 2.81 30.73
C LYS A 65 -24.76 2.27 31.58
N ILE A 66 -25.07 1.32 32.45
CA ILE A 66 -24.10 0.71 33.36
C ILE A 66 -23.16 -0.19 32.56
N PHE A 67 -21.87 -0.14 32.89
CA PHE A 67 -20.87 -1.07 32.40
C PHE A 67 -20.05 -1.63 33.56
N LEU A 68 -19.70 -2.92 33.49
CA LEU A 68 -19.05 -3.65 34.59
C LEU A 68 -17.53 -3.75 34.44
N ALA A 69 -17.00 -3.43 33.26
CA ALA A 69 -15.57 -3.53 32.98
C ALA A 69 -14.79 -2.39 33.63
N VAL A 70 -13.57 -2.69 34.10
CA VAL A 70 -12.64 -1.66 34.56
C VAL A 70 -12.25 -0.76 33.37
N PRO A 71 -12.24 0.58 33.51
CA PRO A 71 -11.98 1.49 32.39
C PRO A 71 -10.76 1.17 31.52
N ALA A 72 -9.66 0.70 32.12
CA ALA A 72 -8.45 0.32 31.39
C ALA A 72 -8.63 -0.90 30.48
N GLN A 73 -9.56 -1.80 30.83
CA GLN A 73 -9.87 -3.03 30.08
C GLN A 73 -10.91 -2.82 28.98
N LEU A 74 -11.52 -1.63 28.90
CA LEU A 74 -12.44 -1.31 27.83
C LEU A 74 -11.70 -1.30 26.47
N PRO A 75 -12.37 -1.71 25.38
CA PRO A 75 -11.83 -1.63 24.03
C PRO A 75 -11.43 -0.19 23.70
N ASP A 76 -10.32 -0.03 22.97
CA ASP A 76 -9.99 1.27 22.41
C ASP A 76 -10.99 1.65 21.31
N CYS A 77 -11.22 2.95 21.12
CA CYS A 77 -11.87 3.43 19.92
C CYS A 77 -10.85 3.44 18.78
N TYR A 78 -10.67 2.28 18.13
CA TYR A 78 -9.66 2.07 17.09
C TYR A 78 -9.65 3.14 15.98
N PRO A 79 -10.80 3.64 15.46
CA PRO A 79 -10.78 4.73 14.48
C PRO A 79 -10.08 5.99 15.01
N VAL A 80 -10.37 6.39 16.24
CA VAL A 80 -9.74 7.56 16.88
C VAL A 80 -8.26 7.28 17.17
N VAL A 81 -7.90 6.07 17.64
CA VAL A 81 -6.49 5.68 17.84
C VAL A 81 -5.69 5.72 16.53
N GLN A 82 -6.24 5.20 15.43
CA GLN A 82 -5.60 5.25 14.13
C GLN A 82 -5.41 6.69 13.64
N LEU A 83 -6.40 7.56 13.88
CA LEU A 83 -6.26 8.99 13.63
C LEU A 83 -5.15 9.60 14.51
N ILE A 84 -5.08 9.29 15.80
CA ILE A 84 -3.98 9.78 16.67
C ILE A 84 -2.61 9.30 16.17
N ILE A 85 -2.46 8.05 15.74
CA ILE A 85 -1.19 7.50 15.23
C ILE A 85 -0.82 8.14 13.89
N LYS A 86 -1.77 8.23 12.97
CA LYS A 86 -1.58 8.86 11.65
C LYS A 86 -1.21 10.33 11.81
N TRP A 87 -1.84 11.02 12.76
CA TRP A 87 -1.63 12.45 13.01
C TRP A 87 -0.42 12.75 13.89
N GLY A 88 -0.08 11.89 14.86
CA GLY A 88 1.08 12.04 15.75
C GLY A 88 2.42 11.90 15.04
N ARG A 89 2.41 11.44 13.79
CA ARG A 89 3.56 11.47 12.86
C ARG A 89 3.82 12.86 12.28
N PHE A 90 2.87 13.77 12.38
CA PHE A 90 3.03 15.17 11.98
C PHE A 90 3.29 16.00 13.25
N ARG A 91 4.55 16.38 13.44
CA ARG A 91 4.96 17.33 14.49
C ARG A 91 5.41 18.62 13.83
N CYS A 92 5.05 19.75 14.44
CA CYS A 92 5.64 21.03 14.07
C CYS A 92 7.13 20.99 14.47
N ARG A 93 8.04 21.16 13.51
CA ARG A 93 9.48 21.03 13.76
C ARG A 93 10.05 22.06 14.73
N GLN A 94 9.37 23.19 14.90
CA GLN A 94 9.90 24.30 15.70
C GLN A 94 9.44 24.29 17.15
N CYS A 95 8.22 23.80 17.44
CA CYS A 95 7.78 23.62 18.82
C CYS A 95 7.81 22.17 19.28
N ASP A 96 8.07 21.20 18.38
CA ASP A 96 7.99 19.75 18.60
C ASP A 96 6.62 19.26 19.14
N LEU A 97 5.62 20.14 19.05
CA LEU A 97 4.22 19.87 19.40
C LEU A 97 3.40 19.50 18.16
N ARG A 98 2.18 19.04 18.40
CA ARG A 98 1.17 18.83 17.37
C ARG A 98 0.93 20.15 16.59
N PRO A 99 0.90 20.14 15.25
CA PRO A 99 0.50 21.31 14.47
C PRO A 99 -0.88 21.79 14.92
N SER A 100 -1.01 23.09 15.19
CA SER A 100 -2.24 23.77 15.61
C SER A 100 -2.38 25.09 14.86
N GLU A 101 -3.55 25.75 14.89
CA GLU A 101 -3.73 27.12 14.33
C GLU A 101 -2.73 28.14 14.89
N ALA A 102 -2.22 27.89 16.10
CA ALA A 102 -1.19 28.72 16.72
C ALA A 102 0.18 28.59 16.03
N CYS A 103 0.42 27.49 15.29
CA CYS A 103 1.70 27.26 14.62
C CYS A 103 1.89 28.22 13.43
N PRO A 104 0.96 28.34 12.46
CA PRO A 104 1.09 29.36 11.41
C PRO A 104 1.10 30.78 11.98
N SER A 105 0.26 31.08 12.97
CA SER A 105 0.15 32.42 13.54
C SER A 105 1.36 32.83 14.40
N ALA A 106 2.10 31.88 14.96
CA ALA A 106 3.36 32.11 15.66
C ALA A 106 4.58 32.11 14.73
N ALA A 107 4.37 32.21 13.41
CA ALA A 107 5.40 32.08 12.38
C ALA A 107 6.14 30.72 12.42
N HIS A 108 5.49 29.67 12.95
CA HIS A 108 6.08 28.34 12.93
C HIS A 108 6.03 27.74 11.52
N LYS A 109 7.18 27.27 11.01
CA LYS A 109 7.31 26.56 9.74
C LYS A 109 6.76 25.14 9.87
N ILE A 110 5.51 24.95 9.45
CA ILE A 110 4.92 23.65 9.18
C ILE A 110 5.43 23.21 7.80
N CYS A 111 5.98 22.00 7.65
CA CYS A 111 6.45 21.60 6.31
C CYS A 111 5.25 21.40 5.36
N ALA A 112 5.43 21.71 4.06
CA ALA A 112 4.39 21.61 3.02
C ALA A 112 3.64 20.26 3.06
N ARG A 113 4.35 19.16 3.31
CA ARG A 113 3.76 17.82 3.47
C ARG A 113 2.75 17.68 4.62
N CYS A 114 2.92 18.42 5.71
CA CYS A 114 1.95 18.48 6.82
C CYS A 114 0.77 19.41 6.50
N GLY A 115 0.99 20.46 5.71
CA GLY A 115 -0.06 21.39 5.25
C GLY A 115 -0.98 20.76 4.19
N GLU A 116 -0.40 20.14 3.17
CA GLU A 116 -1.12 19.44 2.09
C GLU A 116 -1.87 18.21 2.59
N ALA A 117 -1.29 17.44 3.52
CA ALA A 117 -1.99 16.29 4.11
C ALA A 117 -3.19 16.72 4.97
N LEU A 118 -3.15 17.94 5.54
CA LEU A 118 -4.24 18.57 6.26
C LEU A 118 -5.31 19.09 5.27
N GLU A 119 -4.91 19.78 4.19
CA GLU A 119 -5.84 20.29 3.17
C GLU A 119 -6.50 19.20 2.31
N ALA A 120 -5.74 18.22 1.82
CA ALA A 120 -6.23 17.17 0.93
C ALA A 120 -7.27 16.24 1.59
N GLN A 121 -7.27 16.14 2.93
CA GLN A 121 -8.28 15.40 3.69
C GLN A 121 -9.51 16.26 4.05
N VAL A 122 -9.40 17.59 3.95
CA VAL A 122 -10.47 18.57 4.23
C VAL A 122 -11.23 18.97 2.96
N ALA A 123 -10.63 18.79 1.77
CA ALA A 123 -11.22 19.14 0.46
C ALA A 123 -12.59 18.50 0.11
N PRO A 124 -12.93 17.26 0.50
CA PRO A 124 -14.23 16.66 0.16
C PRO A 124 -15.45 17.29 0.83
N TRP A 125 -15.25 18.19 1.80
CA TRP A 125 -16.30 18.67 2.71
C TRP A 125 -16.74 20.12 2.43
N ARG A 126 -16.38 20.68 1.26
CA ARG A 126 -16.66 22.07 0.85
C ARG A 126 -17.80 22.22 -0.19
N SER A 127 -18.75 21.29 -0.30
CA SER A 127 -19.87 21.43 -1.26
C SER A 127 -21.05 22.25 -0.71
N GLU A 128 -21.75 22.95 -1.61
CA GLU A 128 -22.90 23.84 -1.40
C GLU A 128 -24.20 23.13 -0.95
N ASP A 129 -24.16 21.84 -0.62
CA ASP A 129 -25.34 21.03 -0.30
C ASP A 129 -25.93 21.31 1.10
N TRP A 130 -25.20 22.04 1.95
CA TRP A 130 -25.57 22.29 3.35
C TRP A 130 -26.86 23.10 3.52
N ALA A 131 -27.16 24.00 2.59
CA ALA A 131 -28.35 24.85 2.67
C ALA A 131 -29.66 24.10 2.31
N GLN A 132 -29.58 22.99 1.56
CA GLN A 132 -30.77 22.22 1.15
C GLN A 132 -31.19 21.18 2.22
N LEU A 133 -30.30 20.79 3.13
CA LEU A 133 -30.55 19.76 4.14
C LEU A 133 -31.16 20.30 5.45
N GLN A 134 -31.10 21.61 5.73
CA GLN A 134 -31.65 22.20 6.96
C GLN A 134 -33.19 22.23 7.02
N ALA A 135 -33.90 21.90 5.93
CA ALA A 135 -35.36 22.10 5.84
C ALA A 135 -36.23 20.85 6.14
N ALA A 136 -35.66 19.66 6.41
CA ALA A 136 -36.45 18.42 6.54
C ALA A 136 -36.51 17.89 7.98
N THR A 137 -37.67 17.99 8.62
CA THR A 137 -38.01 17.20 9.81
C THR A 137 -38.54 15.82 9.40
N GLY A 138 -38.08 14.75 10.06
CA GLY A 138 -38.85 13.51 10.21
C GLY A 138 -38.15 12.19 9.85
N THR A 139 -37.31 12.11 8.83
CA THR A 139 -36.55 10.87 8.51
C THR A 139 -35.43 11.23 7.55
N LEU A 140 -34.19 10.83 7.83
CA LEU A 140 -33.08 11.02 6.90
C LEU A 140 -33.06 9.82 5.94
N GLU A 141 -33.42 10.05 4.68
CA GLU A 141 -33.30 9.05 3.62
C GLU A 141 -31.93 9.19 2.98
N MET A 142 -30.99 8.34 3.41
CA MET A 142 -29.63 8.33 2.88
C MET A 142 -29.55 7.38 1.70
N THR A 143 -29.04 7.88 0.58
CA THR A 143 -28.76 7.07 -0.61
C THR A 143 -27.25 7.00 -0.84
N LEU A 144 -26.66 5.83 -0.67
CA LEU A 144 -25.30 5.56 -1.13
C LEU A 144 -25.34 5.10 -2.59
N ARG A 145 -24.50 5.68 -3.44
CA ARG A 145 -24.32 5.24 -4.83
C ARG A 145 -22.87 4.86 -5.06
N ALA A 146 -22.64 3.68 -5.63
CA ALA A 146 -21.35 3.28 -6.16
C ALA A 146 -21.56 2.60 -7.50
N LYS A 147 -21.00 3.20 -8.57
CA LYS A 147 -20.97 2.81 -9.98
C LYS A 147 -22.25 2.17 -10.56
N ASP A 148 -22.60 0.94 -10.18
CA ASP A 148 -23.71 0.14 -10.71
C ASP A 148 -24.69 -0.30 -9.61
N SER A 149 -24.67 0.37 -8.46
CA SER A 149 -25.44 -0.05 -7.29
C SER A 149 -25.87 1.15 -6.45
N GLN A 150 -27.11 1.06 -5.99
CA GLN A 150 -27.74 2.06 -5.14
C GLN A 150 -28.27 1.37 -3.88
N TRP A 151 -27.88 1.91 -2.73
CA TRP A 151 -28.37 1.48 -1.43
C TRP A 151 -29.11 2.64 -0.79
N ARG A 152 -30.22 2.32 -0.13
CA ARG A 152 -31.11 3.30 0.47
C ARG A 152 -31.42 2.86 1.88
N ALA A 153 -31.14 3.72 2.84
CA ALA A 153 -31.50 3.51 4.24
C ALA A 153 -32.37 4.67 4.70
N LYS A 154 -33.48 4.35 5.38
CA LYS A 154 -34.30 5.32 6.10
C LYS A 154 -33.92 5.25 7.55
N VAL A 155 -33.25 6.28 8.04
CA VAL A 155 -32.86 6.37 9.45
C VAL A 155 -33.83 7.34 10.14
N PRO A 156 -34.69 6.86 11.06
CA PRO A 156 -35.50 7.74 11.87
C PRO A 156 -34.57 8.52 12.81
N LEU A 157 -34.37 9.81 12.51
CA LEU A 157 -33.71 10.71 13.42
C LEU A 157 -34.75 11.11 14.47
N GLY A 158 -34.65 10.52 15.67
CA GLY A 158 -35.30 11.10 16.85
C GLY A 158 -34.86 12.56 17.00
N GLU A 159 -35.75 13.39 17.55
CA GLU A 159 -35.68 14.87 17.52
C GLU A 159 -34.24 15.43 17.53
N SER A 160 -33.84 15.91 16.35
CA SER A 160 -32.85 16.96 16.06
C SER A 160 -31.43 16.77 16.59
N ARG A 161 -30.50 16.31 15.74
CA ARG A 161 -29.04 16.60 15.83
C ARG A 161 -28.28 16.35 14.49
N PRO A 162 -28.06 17.39 13.65
CA PRO A 162 -27.37 17.29 12.34
C PRO A 162 -25.85 17.06 12.41
N ASP A 163 -25.26 17.07 13.60
CA ASP A 163 -23.85 16.77 13.90
C ASP A 163 -23.49 15.26 13.86
N LEU A 164 -24.48 14.39 13.68
CA LEU A 164 -24.29 12.93 13.68
C LEU A 164 -24.15 12.32 12.28
N GLU A 165 -24.32 13.10 11.20
CA GLU A 165 -24.25 12.60 9.82
C GLU A 165 -22.92 11.90 9.48
N PRO A 166 -21.72 12.42 9.87
CA PRO A 166 -20.46 11.74 9.56
C PRO A 166 -20.33 10.39 10.27
N LEU A 167 -20.85 10.30 11.50
CA LEU A 167 -20.86 9.08 12.29
C LEU A 167 -21.85 8.06 11.71
N LEU A 168 -23.02 8.52 11.24
CA LEU A 168 -24.03 7.69 10.56
C LEU A 168 -23.52 7.17 9.21
N ARG A 169 -22.74 7.97 8.48
CA ARG A 169 -22.14 7.55 7.21
C ARG A 169 -21.08 6.47 7.41
N GLU A 170 -20.24 6.61 8.43
CA GLU A 170 -19.26 5.59 8.81
C GLU A 170 -19.93 4.31 9.32
N MET A 171 -20.99 4.44 10.13
CA MET A 171 -21.80 3.30 10.55
C MET A 171 -22.47 2.58 9.35
N LEU A 172 -22.93 3.31 8.34
CA LEU A 172 -23.48 2.73 7.11
C LEU A 172 -22.42 2.01 6.27
N PHE A 173 -21.17 2.50 6.24
CA PHE A 173 -20.08 1.76 5.60
C PHE A 173 -19.75 0.46 6.36
N GLN A 174 -19.75 0.51 7.69
CA GLN A 174 -19.50 -0.66 8.53
C GLN A 174 -20.62 -1.71 8.42
N LEU A 175 -21.89 -1.29 8.47
CA LEU A 175 -23.04 -2.17 8.29
C LEU A 175 -23.07 -2.84 6.90
N HIS A 176 -22.50 -2.19 5.87
CA HIS A 176 -22.32 -2.79 4.54
C HIS A 176 -21.19 -3.82 4.55
N ALA A 177 -20.05 -3.50 5.17
CA ALA A 177 -18.94 -4.44 5.34
C ALA A 177 -19.38 -5.71 6.09
N ASP A 178 -20.29 -5.56 7.05
CA ASP A 178 -20.84 -6.65 7.86
C ASP A 178 -22.02 -7.38 7.19
N GLY A 179 -22.45 -6.96 5.99
CA GLY A 179 -23.51 -7.62 5.20
C GLY A 179 -24.94 -7.41 5.70
N LEU A 180 -25.17 -6.39 6.55
CA LEU A 180 -26.45 -6.16 7.22
C LEU A 180 -27.41 -5.22 6.46
N ILE A 181 -27.01 -4.72 5.29
CA ILE A 181 -27.82 -3.84 4.43
C ILE A 181 -27.97 -4.45 3.05
N ASN A 182 -29.23 -4.64 2.62
CA ASN A 182 -29.57 -5.30 1.37
C ASN A 182 -29.41 -4.35 0.17
N LYS A 183 -28.86 -4.88 -0.92
CA LYS A 183 -28.75 -4.20 -2.22
C LYS A 183 -30.14 -4.03 -2.85
N VAL A 184 -30.47 -2.82 -3.30
CA VAL A 184 -31.73 -2.59 -4.03
C VAL A 184 -31.52 -3.03 -5.48
N SER A 185 -32.20 -4.10 -5.88
CA SER A 185 -32.13 -4.62 -7.24
C SER A 185 -32.79 -3.65 -8.21
N THR A 186 -31.99 -3.00 -9.06
CA THR A 186 -32.49 -2.36 -10.29
C THR A 186 -32.67 -3.46 -11.33
N GLY A 187 -33.92 -3.81 -11.66
CA GLY A 187 -34.24 -4.83 -12.66
C GLY A 187 -33.88 -4.41 -14.09
N SER A 188 -33.73 -5.41 -14.96
CA SER A 188 -33.28 -5.45 -16.38
C SER A 188 -31.76 -5.64 -16.56
N GLU A 189 -31.24 -6.62 -17.30
CA GLU A 189 -31.78 -7.70 -18.15
C GLU A 189 -30.67 -8.77 -18.33
N GLU A 190 -31.09 -10.03 -18.50
CA GLU A 190 -30.26 -11.16 -18.93
C GLU A 190 -30.02 -11.11 -20.45
N ALA A 191 -28.80 -11.43 -20.92
CA ALA A 191 -28.61 -12.22 -22.14
C ALA A 191 -27.15 -12.69 -22.35
N ALA A 192 -27.04 -14.01 -22.51
CA ALA A 192 -26.20 -14.76 -23.44
C ALA A 192 -24.66 -14.72 -23.34
N ALA A 193 -24.14 -15.85 -22.83
CA ALA A 193 -22.79 -16.33 -23.05
C ALA A 193 -22.51 -16.60 -24.53
N SER A 194 -21.43 -16.02 -25.05
CA SER A 194 -20.72 -16.50 -26.24
C SER A 194 -19.22 -16.26 -26.04
N GLY A 195 -18.42 -17.32 -26.18
CA GLY A 195 -16.97 -17.27 -25.97
C GLY A 195 -16.28 -16.37 -27.01
N PRO A 196 -15.22 -15.62 -26.63
CA PRO A 196 -14.60 -14.69 -27.54
C PRO A 196 -13.78 -15.45 -28.59
N ALA A 197 -14.09 -15.17 -29.85
CA ALA A 197 -13.25 -15.49 -30.99
C ALA A 197 -11.85 -14.85 -30.82
N PRO A 198 -10.79 -15.42 -31.42
CA PRO A 198 -9.44 -14.87 -31.33
C PRO A 198 -9.42 -13.43 -31.85
N LEU A 199 -8.99 -12.51 -30.99
CA LEU A 199 -8.92 -11.08 -31.34
C LEU A 199 -8.08 -10.90 -32.61
N PRO A 200 -8.53 -10.06 -33.57
CA PRO A 200 -7.74 -9.68 -34.72
C PRO A 200 -6.39 -9.15 -34.26
N ARG A 201 -5.32 -9.39 -35.04
CA ARG A 201 -3.96 -8.87 -34.77
C ARG A 201 -4.03 -7.37 -34.52
N ALA A 202 -4.04 -7.01 -33.24
CA ALA A 202 -4.26 -5.66 -32.78
C ALA A 202 -3.05 -4.78 -33.14
N SER A 203 -3.32 -3.56 -33.59
CA SER A 203 -2.34 -2.53 -33.89
C SER A 203 -1.26 -2.47 -32.79
N PRO A 204 0.02 -2.21 -33.14
CA PRO A 204 1.10 -2.14 -32.18
C PRO A 204 0.76 -1.06 -31.14
N GLY A 205 0.52 -1.48 -29.90
CA GLY A 205 0.14 -0.56 -28.83
C GLY A 205 1.31 0.34 -28.44
N ILE A 206 0.99 1.49 -27.84
CA ILE A 206 1.99 2.48 -27.44
C ILE A 206 2.57 2.11 -26.08
N ALA A 207 3.89 2.28 -25.93
CA ALA A 207 4.54 2.32 -24.62
C ALA A 207 4.60 3.78 -24.13
N MET A 208 4.14 4.02 -22.91
CA MET A 208 4.14 5.30 -22.23
C MET A 208 5.07 5.21 -21.02
N ASN A 209 6.05 6.12 -20.95
CA ASN A 209 7.02 6.19 -19.85
C ASN A 209 6.83 7.53 -19.15
N LEU A 210 6.63 7.49 -17.83
CA LEU A 210 6.26 8.67 -17.02
C LEU A 210 7.38 9.20 -16.14
N ASP A 211 8.62 8.74 -16.37
CA ASP A 211 9.80 9.20 -15.62
C ASP A 211 9.99 10.71 -15.56
N HIS A 212 9.59 11.40 -16.63
CA HIS A 212 9.74 12.86 -16.72
C HIS A 212 8.67 13.61 -15.94
N ILE A 213 7.59 12.92 -15.53
CA ILE A 213 6.50 13.48 -14.72
C ILE A 213 6.72 13.06 -13.27
N GLN A 214 7.87 13.44 -12.72
CA GLN A 214 8.19 13.25 -11.30
C GLN A 214 8.13 14.61 -10.61
N PRO A 215 7.50 14.72 -9.44
CA PRO A 215 7.64 15.92 -8.62
C PRO A 215 9.11 16.05 -8.23
N ASN A 216 9.66 17.24 -8.47
CA ASN A 216 10.99 17.55 -7.97
C ASN A 216 10.87 17.81 -6.46
N TYR A 217 11.05 16.76 -5.66
CA TYR A 217 10.96 16.85 -4.20
C TYR A 217 12.12 17.63 -3.55
N ASP A 218 13.14 18.03 -4.32
CA ASP A 218 14.36 18.64 -3.78
C ASP A 218 14.35 20.18 -3.75
N SER A 219 13.29 20.84 -4.24
CA SER A 219 13.18 22.31 -4.14
C SER A 219 12.28 22.74 -2.98
N GLU A 220 12.90 23.02 -1.83
CA GLU A 220 12.27 23.59 -0.62
C GLU A 220 11.82 25.06 -0.79
N SER A 221 11.49 25.52 -2.01
CA SER A 221 11.02 26.88 -2.26
C SER A 221 9.50 26.94 -2.23
N ASP A 222 8.94 27.50 -1.16
CA ASP A 222 7.49 27.67 -0.89
C ASP A 222 6.79 28.71 -1.80
N ASP A 223 7.33 29.02 -2.98
CA ASP A 223 6.66 29.92 -3.93
C ASP A 223 5.63 29.10 -4.74
N GLU A 224 4.38 29.02 -4.26
CA GLU A 224 3.21 28.31 -4.86
C GLU A 224 2.85 28.70 -6.31
N ASP A 225 3.61 29.62 -6.93
CA ASP A 225 3.41 30.07 -8.31
C ASP A 225 4.65 29.83 -9.18
N THR A 226 5.49 28.86 -8.82
CA THR A 226 6.64 28.53 -9.66
C THR A 226 6.19 28.05 -11.04
N PRO A 227 6.82 28.53 -12.14
CA PRO A 227 6.56 28.06 -13.50
C PRO A 227 6.59 26.52 -13.68
N LYS A 228 7.28 25.80 -12.78
CA LYS A 228 7.43 24.34 -12.80
C LYS A 228 6.14 23.60 -12.49
N GLU A 229 5.31 24.09 -11.57
CA GLU A 229 4.06 23.41 -11.21
C GLU A 229 3.02 23.49 -12.33
N LYS A 230 2.93 24.65 -13.00
CA LYS A 230 2.10 24.85 -14.20
C LYS A 230 2.56 23.94 -15.33
N GLU A 231 3.88 23.80 -15.53
CA GLU A 231 4.44 22.87 -16.51
C GLU A 231 4.07 21.42 -16.19
N MET A 232 4.25 20.99 -14.94
CA MET A 232 3.92 19.63 -14.49
C MET A 232 2.42 19.32 -14.68
N THR A 233 1.54 20.24 -14.28
CA THR A 233 0.09 20.10 -14.47
C THR A 233 -0.27 19.94 -15.95
N GLN A 234 0.39 20.70 -16.83
CA GLN A 234 0.19 20.61 -18.27
C GLN A 234 0.73 19.28 -18.84
N GLN A 235 1.87 18.79 -18.35
CA GLN A 235 2.42 17.48 -18.73
C GLN A 235 1.46 16.34 -18.30
N MET A 236 0.95 16.39 -17.07
CA MET A 236 -0.03 15.44 -16.53
C MET A 236 -1.31 15.40 -17.37
N LYS A 237 -1.87 16.56 -17.72
CA LYS A 237 -3.05 16.68 -18.59
C LYS A 237 -2.77 16.10 -19.98
N THR A 238 -1.62 16.41 -20.56
CA THR A 238 -1.21 15.92 -21.88
C THR A 238 -1.04 14.40 -21.90
N ALA A 239 -0.42 13.83 -20.85
CA ALA A 239 -0.25 12.39 -20.70
C ALA A 239 -1.59 11.67 -20.58
N LEU A 240 -2.53 12.21 -19.79
CA LEU A 240 -3.88 11.65 -19.63
C LEU A 240 -4.66 11.66 -20.96
N GLU A 241 -4.63 12.77 -21.68
CA GLU A 241 -5.25 12.87 -23.01
C GLU A 241 -4.64 11.89 -24.01
N ARG A 242 -3.32 11.72 -23.98
CA ARG A 242 -2.62 10.73 -24.80
C ARG A 242 -3.04 9.30 -24.45
N ALA A 243 -3.19 8.99 -23.17
CA ALA A 243 -3.64 7.69 -22.67
C ALA A 243 -5.08 7.38 -23.10
N ARG A 244 -5.97 8.38 -23.10
CA ARG A 244 -7.37 8.22 -23.57
C ARG A 244 -7.48 7.98 -25.06
N ARG A 245 -6.62 8.62 -25.87
CA ARG A 245 -6.69 8.56 -27.34
C ARG A 245 -6.03 7.33 -27.94
N ASN A 246 -5.10 6.70 -27.23
CA ASN A 246 -4.28 5.62 -27.79
C ASN A 246 -4.33 4.37 -26.90
N PRO A 247 -4.33 3.17 -27.49
CA PRO A 247 -4.21 1.93 -26.73
C PRO A 247 -2.78 1.82 -26.17
N VAL A 248 -2.61 2.23 -24.91
CA VAL A 248 -1.35 2.07 -24.17
C VAL A 248 -1.26 0.64 -23.68
N ARG A 249 -0.26 -0.10 -24.16
CA ARG A 249 0.01 -1.49 -23.73
C ARG A 249 1.07 -1.57 -22.64
N LYS A 250 1.92 -0.56 -22.51
CA LYS A 250 2.96 -0.49 -21.48
C LYS A 250 2.93 0.84 -20.79
N LEU A 251 2.81 0.84 -19.47
CA LEU A 251 2.89 2.03 -18.63
C LEU A 251 4.05 1.85 -17.66
N LEU A 252 5.11 2.61 -17.89
CA LEU A 252 6.35 2.46 -17.16
C LEU A 252 6.56 3.62 -16.20
N ARG A 253 6.98 3.28 -14.98
CA ARG A 253 7.48 4.19 -13.94
C ARG A 253 6.41 5.21 -13.51
N LEU A 254 5.20 4.71 -13.25
CA LEU A 254 4.10 5.50 -12.69
C LEU A 254 4.32 5.70 -11.19
N HIS A 255 4.52 6.94 -10.75
CA HIS A 255 4.58 7.31 -9.33
C HIS A 255 3.18 7.55 -8.78
N CYS A 256 2.72 6.65 -7.90
CA CYS A 256 1.34 6.63 -7.42
C CYS A 256 1.09 7.52 -6.20
N TYR A 257 2.13 7.82 -5.42
CA TYR A 257 2.04 8.61 -4.19
C TYR A 257 2.00 10.13 -4.43
N SER A 258 2.55 10.58 -5.56
CA SER A 258 2.74 12.00 -5.83
C SER A 258 1.43 12.74 -6.11
N HIS A 259 0.53 12.10 -6.86
CA HIS A 259 -0.75 12.69 -7.25
C HIS A 259 -1.81 11.58 -7.37
N LEU A 260 -2.29 11.09 -6.22
CA LEU A 260 -3.23 9.97 -6.12
C LEU A 260 -4.39 10.05 -7.14
N GLY A 261 -5.01 11.22 -7.27
CA GLY A 261 -6.13 11.41 -8.20
C GLY A 261 -5.72 11.24 -9.67
N TRP A 262 -4.57 11.78 -10.07
CA TRP A 262 -4.11 11.70 -11.47
C TRP A 262 -3.58 10.31 -11.83
N SER A 263 -2.80 9.68 -10.95
CA SER A 263 -2.29 8.32 -11.17
C SER A 263 -3.44 7.30 -11.25
N LEU A 264 -4.52 7.49 -10.48
CA LEU A 264 -5.74 6.68 -10.64
C LEU A 264 -6.43 6.92 -11.99
N GLN A 265 -6.59 8.19 -12.40
CA GLN A 265 -7.22 8.52 -13.68
C GLN A 265 -6.45 7.92 -14.86
N ILE A 266 -5.11 7.99 -14.85
CA ILE A 266 -4.31 7.44 -15.93
C ILE A 266 -4.38 5.91 -15.96
N LEU A 267 -4.32 5.23 -14.80
CA LEU A 267 -4.49 3.77 -14.73
C LEU A 267 -5.86 3.34 -15.25
N GLN A 268 -6.94 4.03 -14.85
CA GLN A 268 -8.29 3.74 -15.32
C GLN A 268 -8.42 3.93 -16.84
N ALA A 269 -7.78 4.95 -17.40
CA ALA A 269 -7.80 5.21 -18.84
C ALA A 269 -7.10 4.10 -19.65
N VAL A 270 -6.01 3.53 -19.13
CA VAL A 270 -5.24 2.49 -19.85
C VAL A 270 -5.64 1.06 -19.50
N ALA A 271 -6.39 0.85 -18.42
CA ALA A 271 -6.70 -0.47 -17.84
C ALA A 271 -7.17 -1.56 -18.84
N PRO A 272 -8.04 -1.28 -19.84
CA PRO A 272 -8.56 -2.31 -20.73
C PRO A 272 -7.49 -2.99 -21.61
N HIS A 273 -6.43 -2.26 -21.95
CA HIS A 273 -5.43 -2.68 -22.94
C HIS A 273 -4.03 -2.85 -22.37
N LEU A 274 -3.83 -2.55 -21.08
CA LEU A 274 -2.51 -2.56 -20.46
C LEU A 274 -2.00 -4.00 -20.28
N GLU A 275 -0.81 -4.28 -20.82
CA GLU A 275 -0.13 -5.58 -20.74
C GLU A 275 1.06 -5.55 -19.76
N GLU A 276 1.70 -4.40 -19.60
CA GLU A 276 2.86 -4.19 -18.72
C GLU A 276 2.69 -2.92 -17.89
N LEU A 277 2.81 -3.05 -16.57
CA LEU A 277 2.74 -1.95 -15.62
C LEU A 277 3.96 -1.96 -14.70
N ASP A 278 4.63 -0.81 -14.59
CA ASP A 278 5.62 -0.52 -13.56
C ASP A 278 5.12 0.65 -12.72
N ALA A 279 4.64 0.33 -11.51
CA ALA A 279 4.04 1.28 -10.58
C ALA A 279 4.85 1.36 -9.28
N MET A 280 5.21 2.60 -8.94
CA MET A 280 6.00 2.95 -7.76
C MET A 280 5.11 3.55 -6.68
N GLU A 281 5.27 3.05 -5.46
CA GLU A 281 4.48 3.43 -4.28
C GLU A 281 2.97 3.30 -4.49
N ALA A 282 2.55 2.22 -5.17
CA ALA A 282 1.16 1.99 -5.54
C ALA A 282 0.25 1.77 -4.33
N GLU A 283 -0.73 2.66 -4.10
CA GLU A 283 -1.74 2.56 -3.03
C GLU A 283 -2.83 1.51 -3.25
N ARG A 284 -3.61 1.21 -2.20
CA ARG A 284 -4.69 0.22 -2.22
C ARG A 284 -5.65 0.47 -3.39
N GLU A 285 -6.03 1.72 -3.60
CA GLU A 285 -6.93 2.18 -4.66
C GLU A 285 -6.37 1.87 -6.05
N HIS A 286 -5.05 2.01 -6.23
CA HIS A 286 -4.38 1.65 -7.48
C HIS A 286 -4.44 0.14 -7.70
N LEU A 287 -4.19 -0.65 -6.66
CA LEU A 287 -4.24 -2.11 -6.74
C LEU A 287 -5.65 -2.65 -7.04
N GLU A 288 -6.71 -1.97 -6.58
CA GLU A 288 -8.09 -2.32 -6.97
C GLU A 288 -8.36 -2.11 -8.46
N VAL A 289 -7.77 -1.07 -9.08
CA VAL A 289 -7.84 -0.89 -10.53
C VAL A 289 -7.01 -1.97 -11.23
N VAL A 290 -5.77 -2.21 -10.76
CA VAL A 290 -4.85 -3.20 -11.34
C VAL A 290 -5.44 -4.61 -11.31
N ARG A 291 -6.09 -5.00 -10.21
CA ARG A 291 -6.78 -6.28 -10.04
C ARG A 291 -7.74 -6.61 -11.19
N ASN A 292 -8.37 -5.58 -11.75
CA ASN A 292 -9.41 -5.71 -12.77
C ASN A 292 -8.88 -5.52 -14.21
N MET A 293 -7.56 -5.44 -14.42
CA MET A 293 -6.98 -5.28 -15.76
C MET A 293 -6.91 -6.62 -16.50
N PRO A 294 -7.74 -6.87 -17.53
CA PRO A 294 -7.89 -8.20 -18.12
C PRO A 294 -6.66 -8.65 -18.93
N SER A 295 -5.90 -7.70 -19.48
CA SER A 295 -4.78 -7.95 -20.40
C SER A 295 -3.41 -7.94 -19.71
N LEU A 296 -3.35 -7.63 -18.41
CA LEU A 296 -2.09 -7.41 -17.71
C LEU A 296 -1.33 -8.73 -17.53
N ARG A 297 -0.10 -8.78 -18.06
CA ARG A 297 0.78 -9.96 -18.02
C ARG A 297 2.05 -9.71 -17.24
N LYS A 298 2.51 -8.45 -17.18
CA LYS A 298 3.72 -8.06 -16.48
C LYS A 298 3.42 -6.95 -15.48
N LEU A 299 3.86 -7.14 -14.25
CA LEU A 299 3.60 -6.21 -13.17
C LEU A 299 4.84 -6.03 -12.30
N ARG A 300 5.41 -4.83 -12.31
CA ARG A 300 6.37 -4.37 -11.31
C ARG A 300 5.66 -3.45 -10.33
N LEU A 301 5.71 -3.82 -9.06
CA LEU A 301 5.10 -3.08 -7.96
C LEU A 301 6.15 -2.77 -6.91
N MET A 302 6.25 -1.50 -6.56
CA MET A 302 6.87 -1.10 -5.30
C MET A 302 5.75 -0.61 -4.38
N THR A 303 5.43 -1.36 -3.33
CA THR A 303 4.34 -1.01 -2.42
C THR A 303 4.82 -0.04 -1.33
N GLY A 304 3.92 0.84 -0.90
CA GLY A 304 4.15 1.74 0.23
C GLY A 304 4.29 1.02 1.56
N ASP A 305 4.75 1.73 2.58
CA ASP A 305 5.15 1.17 3.87
C ASP A 305 4.00 0.77 4.83
N LEU A 306 2.72 0.85 4.42
CA LEU A 306 1.65 1.12 5.38
C LEU A 306 0.40 0.22 5.37
N TRP A 307 0.33 -0.88 4.61
CA TRP A 307 -0.90 -1.70 4.62
C TRP A 307 -0.68 -3.12 5.12
N GLU A 308 -1.55 -3.52 6.04
CA GLU A 308 -1.65 -4.89 6.55
C GLU A 308 -2.42 -5.78 5.56
N GLU A 309 -3.41 -5.21 4.87
CA GLU A 309 -4.26 -5.91 3.89
C GLU A 309 -4.10 -5.32 2.49
N ALA A 310 -3.60 -6.12 1.55
CA ALA A 310 -3.45 -5.71 0.15
C ALA A 310 -4.49 -6.40 -0.74
N PRO A 311 -5.11 -5.68 -1.70
CA PRO A 311 -6.00 -6.29 -2.68
C PRO A 311 -5.29 -7.41 -3.45
N PRO A 312 -6.00 -8.48 -3.83
CA PRO A 312 -5.39 -9.58 -4.58
C PRO A 312 -4.96 -9.11 -5.98
N LEU A 313 -3.80 -9.58 -6.42
CA LEU A 313 -3.26 -9.27 -7.75
C LEU A 313 -3.93 -10.11 -8.86
N PRO A 314 -3.89 -9.66 -10.13
CA PRO A 314 -4.48 -10.41 -11.25
C PRO A 314 -3.87 -11.82 -11.41
N PRO A 315 -4.70 -12.88 -11.52
CA PRO A 315 -4.22 -14.27 -11.60
C PRO A 315 -3.55 -14.63 -12.93
N GLN A 316 -3.76 -13.84 -13.99
CA GLN A 316 -3.22 -14.10 -15.33
C GLN A 316 -1.77 -13.62 -15.54
N LEU A 317 -1.14 -13.05 -14.50
CA LEU A 317 0.24 -12.55 -14.58
C LEU A 317 1.25 -13.66 -14.91
N GLU A 318 2.23 -13.29 -15.74
CA GLU A 318 3.32 -14.15 -16.19
C GLU A 318 4.69 -13.69 -15.66
N ASP A 319 4.83 -12.39 -15.42
CA ASP A 319 6.04 -11.75 -14.88
C ASP A 319 5.62 -10.81 -13.73
N LEU A 320 6.10 -11.10 -12.52
CA LEU A 320 5.75 -10.34 -11.32
C LEU A 320 7.01 -9.94 -10.56
N ASP A 321 7.17 -8.65 -10.32
CA ASP A 321 8.26 -8.07 -9.54
C ASP A 321 7.66 -7.25 -8.39
N ILE A 322 7.75 -7.76 -7.16
CA ILE A 322 7.21 -7.09 -5.98
C ILE A 322 8.33 -6.65 -5.04
N TYR A 323 8.45 -5.34 -4.89
CA TYR A 323 9.26 -4.70 -3.87
C TYR A 323 8.40 -4.37 -2.66
N ARG A 324 8.83 -4.81 -1.48
CA ARG A 324 8.17 -4.58 -0.17
C ARG A 324 6.79 -5.24 -0.02
N GLY A 325 6.59 -6.41 -0.64
CA GLY A 325 5.34 -7.14 -0.62
C GLY A 325 4.85 -7.56 0.78
N SER A 326 3.53 -7.60 0.93
CA SER A 326 2.81 -8.11 2.10
C SER A 326 2.51 -9.62 1.98
N LEU A 327 1.99 -10.22 3.07
CA LEU A 327 1.55 -11.62 3.07
C LEU A 327 0.46 -11.89 2.01
N ASP A 328 -0.48 -10.96 1.79
CA ASP A 328 -1.55 -11.15 0.80
C ASP A 328 -1.05 -11.25 -0.64
N HIS A 329 0.07 -10.59 -0.94
CA HIS A 329 0.73 -10.75 -2.23
C HIS A 329 1.24 -12.18 -2.41
N THR A 330 1.73 -12.83 -1.36
CA THR A 330 2.12 -14.26 -1.41
C THR A 330 0.93 -15.18 -1.65
N LEU A 331 -0.22 -14.86 -1.05
CA LEU A 331 -1.47 -15.58 -1.28
C LEU A 331 -1.97 -15.40 -2.72
N SER A 332 -1.75 -14.21 -3.30
CA SER A 332 -2.06 -13.95 -4.71
C SER A 332 -1.17 -14.78 -5.64
N ILE A 333 0.13 -14.89 -5.35
CA ILE A 333 1.06 -15.72 -6.13
C ILE A 333 0.59 -17.17 -6.21
N ARG A 334 0.02 -17.74 -5.13
CA ARG A 334 -0.58 -19.09 -5.13
C ARG A 334 -1.74 -19.28 -6.11
N ARG A 335 -2.30 -18.21 -6.66
CA ARG A 335 -3.42 -18.24 -7.59
C ARG A 335 -3.03 -17.87 -9.03
N MET A 336 -1.73 -17.77 -9.33
CA MET A 336 -1.20 -17.37 -10.64
C MET A 336 -0.63 -18.56 -11.45
N PRO A 337 -1.47 -19.39 -12.10
CA PRO A 337 -1.01 -20.60 -12.78
C PRO A 337 -0.10 -20.34 -13.99
N ARG A 338 -0.03 -19.09 -14.48
CA ARG A 338 0.77 -18.70 -15.64
C ARG A 338 2.09 -18.03 -15.27
N LEU A 339 2.38 -17.88 -13.98
CA LEU A 339 3.55 -17.14 -13.52
C LEU A 339 4.84 -17.89 -13.89
N ARG A 340 5.68 -17.26 -14.70
CA ARG A 340 6.97 -17.81 -15.14
C ARG A 340 8.16 -17.10 -14.51
N ARG A 341 8.00 -15.82 -14.18
CA ARG A 341 9.05 -14.99 -13.60
C ARG A 341 8.56 -14.31 -12.36
N LEU A 342 9.32 -14.47 -11.28
CA LEU A 342 8.98 -13.91 -9.99
C LEU A 342 10.21 -13.23 -9.38
N THR A 343 10.09 -11.95 -9.08
CA THR A 343 11.05 -11.21 -8.25
C THR A 343 10.36 -10.80 -6.97
N LEU A 344 10.97 -11.11 -5.83
CA LEU A 344 10.42 -10.84 -4.51
C LEU A 344 11.45 -10.13 -3.64
N SER A 345 11.02 -9.01 -3.05
CA SER A 345 11.77 -8.32 -2.00
C SER A 345 11.20 -8.58 -0.60
N TYR A 346 11.87 -9.43 0.20
CA TYR A 346 11.39 -10.00 1.46
C TYR A 346 11.53 -9.07 2.68
N SER A 347 11.28 -7.78 2.56
CA SER A 347 11.51 -6.88 3.72
C SER A 347 10.56 -7.12 4.90
N ARG A 348 9.40 -7.80 4.71
CA ARG A 348 8.36 -7.92 5.75
C ARG A 348 7.63 -9.26 5.83
N MET A 349 7.98 -10.25 5.01
CA MET A 349 7.24 -11.52 4.98
C MET A 349 7.72 -12.45 6.10
N LYS A 350 6.82 -12.82 7.02
CA LYS A 350 7.10 -13.74 8.14
C LYS A 350 6.99 -15.21 7.75
N SER A 351 6.15 -15.52 6.77
CA SER A 351 5.98 -16.87 6.25
C SER A 351 5.58 -16.79 4.78
N PHE A 352 5.86 -17.87 4.05
CA PHE A 352 5.41 -18.04 2.69
C PHE A 352 4.66 -19.37 2.60
N PRO A 353 3.35 -19.34 2.34
CA PRO A 353 2.57 -20.56 2.30
C PRO A 353 3.05 -21.46 1.15
N PRO A 354 3.05 -22.80 1.33
CA PRO A 354 3.46 -23.73 0.29
C PRO A 354 2.63 -23.51 -0.97
N LEU A 355 3.30 -23.43 -2.11
CA LEU A 355 2.64 -23.27 -3.40
C LEU A 355 1.96 -24.59 -3.79
N PRO A 356 0.77 -24.55 -4.41
CA PRO A 356 0.12 -25.74 -4.93
C PRO A 356 1.01 -26.49 -5.92
N PRO A 357 0.96 -27.84 -5.99
CA PRO A 357 1.75 -28.65 -6.92
C PRO A 357 1.56 -28.27 -8.41
N HIS A 358 0.43 -27.64 -8.74
CA HIS A 358 0.08 -27.21 -10.09
C HIS A 358 0.67 -25.85 -10.49
N HIS A 359 1.48 -25.22 -9.64
CA HIS A 359 2.33 -24.07 -9.98
C HIS A 359 3.58 -24.50 -10.76
N CYS A 360 3.38 -25.37 -11.73
CA CYS A 360 4.44 -25.99 -12.52
C CYS A 360 4.74 -25.10 -13.74
N GLY A 361 5.64 -24.14 -13.56
CA GLY A 361 6.01 -23.24 -14.65
C GLY A 361 6.95 -22.09 -14.30
N LEU A 362 7.33 -21.92 -13.03
CA LEU A 362 8.28 -20.87 -12.66
C LEU A 362 9.67 -21.21 -13.21
N GLU A 363 10.13 -20.38 -14.15
CA GLU A 363 11.40 -20.53 -14.87
C GLU A 363 12.46 -19.59 -14.28
N TYR A 364 12.05 -18.43 -13.76
CA TYR A 364 12.92 -17.40 -13.19
C TYR A 364 12.45 -17.02 -11.78
N LEU A 365 13.38 -17.04 -10.83
CA LEU A 365 13.14 -16.62 -9.45
C LEU A 365 14.26 -15.70 -8.98
N ASN A 366 13.92 -14.50 -8.53
CA ASN A 366 14.84 -13.54 -7.94
C ASN A 366 14.41 -13.17 -6.54
N ILE A 367 15.23 -13.52 -5.57
CA ILE A 367 14.99 -13.33 -4.15
C ILE A 367 15.92 -12.25 -3.66
N ARG A 368 15.35 -11.08 -3.37
CA ARG A 368 16.04 -9.92 -2.78
C ARG A 368 15.59 -9.77 -1.34
N GLY A 369 16.50 -9.66 -0.39
CA GLY A 369 16.12 -9.61 1.03
C GLY A 369 16.89 -8.56 1.80
N ARG A 370 16.18 -7.79 2.63
CA ARG A 370 16.76 -6.99 3.72
C ARG A 370 16.24 -7.50 5.06
N GLY A 371 17.09 -7.58 6.08
CA GLY A 371 16.72 -7.81 7.49
C GLY A 371 17.04 -9.23 7.99
N CYS A 372 16.99 -9.39 9.31
CA CYS A 372 17.33 -10.62 10.05
C CYS A 372 16.07 -11.22 10.67
N SER A 373 15.45 -12.19 10.01
CA SER A 373 14.47 -13.04 10.69
C SER A 373 14.85 -14.49 10.48
N GLU A 374 14.86 -15.25 11.57
CA GLU A 374 15.27 -16.66 11.62
C GLU A 374 14.51 -17.53 10.60
N ASP A 375 13.30 -17.10 10.19
CA ASP A 375 12.44 -17.81 9.23
C ASP A 375 12.78 -17.57 7.74
N LYS A 376 13.72 -16.67 7.41
CA LYS A 376 14.02 -16.31 6.00
C LYS A 376 14.49 -17.48 5.18
N ASP A 377 15.42 -18.25 5.74
CA ASP A 377 15.97 -19.43 5.09
C ASP A 377 14.88 -20.44 4.77
N SER A 378 13.95 -20.65 5.71
CA SER A 378 12.82 -21.57 5.53
C SER A 378 11.92 -21.14 4.38
N ILE A 379 11.59 -19.85 4.31
CA ILE A 379 10.75 -19.29 3.24
C ILE A 379 11.44 -19.41 1.88
N ILE A 380 12.69 -18.98 1.79
CA ILE A 380 13.47 -18.98 0.55
C ILE A 380 13.62 -20.40 0.04
N MET A 381 14.03 -21.33 0.90
CA MET A 381 14.24 -22.73 0.52
C MET A 381 12.93 -23.45 0.19
N SER A 382 11.82 -23.11 0.86
CA SER A 382 10.51 -23.67 0.53
C SER A 382 10.07 -23.27 -0.88
N LEU A 383 10.27 -22.00 -1.26
CA LEU A 383 9.94 -21.52 -2.60
C LEU A 383 10.84 -22.15 -3.68
N ILE A 384 12.15 -22.22 -3.42
CA ILE A 384 13.11 -22.85 -4.35
C ILE A 384 12.78 -24.34 -4.51
N ARG A 385 12.51 -25.06 -3.41
CA ARG A 385 12.15 -26.50 -3.44
C ARG A 385 10.84 -26.74 -4.18
N ALA A 386 9.83 -25.89 -4.00
CA ALA A 386 8.56 -26.00 -4.70
C ALA A 386 8.71 -25.93 -6.24
N HIS A 387 9.73 -25.21 -6.72
CA HIS A 387 9.95 -24.98 -8.16
C HIS A 387 11.25 -25.59 -8.70
N GLY A 388 11.95 -26.40 -7.93
CA GLY A 388 13.28 -26.90 -8.32
C GLY A 388 13.29 -27.64 -9.66
N ALA A 389 12.21 -28.35 -9.99
CA ALA A 389 12.09 -29.06 -11.25
C ALA A 389 11.96 -28.14 -12.49
N THR A 390 11.39 -26.94 -12.35
CA THR A 390 11.10 -26.03 -13.48
C THR A 390 12.06 -24.85 -13.56
N LEU A 391 12.71 -24.51 -12.44
CA LEU A 391 13.52 -23.31 -12.33
C LEU A 391 14.76 -23.41 -13.22
N GLN A 392 14.91 -22.44 -14.14
CA GLN A 392 16.03 -22.34 -15.07
C GLN A 392 17.04 -21.29 -14.62
N GLU A 393 16.57 -20.24 -13.96
CA GLU A 393 17.40 -19.14 -13.48
C GLU A 393 17.00 -18.74 -12.06
N LEU A 394 17.98 -18.73 -11.16
CA LEU A 394 17.81 -18.42 -9.75
C LEU A 394 18.76 -17.30 -9.34
N HIS A 395 18.22 -16.20 -8.81
CA HIS A 395 19.00 -15.09 -8.27
C HIS A 395 18.80 -15.05 -6.75
N ILE A 396 19.89 -15.08 -6.00
CA ILE A 396 19.89 -15.03 -4.53
C ILE A 396 20.79 -13.87 -4.09
N SER A 397 20.22 -12.90 -3.36
CA SER A 397 21.00 -11.89 -2.67
C SER A 397 21.66 -12.48 -1.42
N THR A 398 22.99 -12.53 -1.37
CA THR A 398 23.75 -13.09 -0.24
C THR A 398 25.11 -12.40 -0.11
N THR A 399 25.66 -12.29 1.10
CA THR A 399 27.09 -11.90 1.28
C THR A 399 28.00 -13.13 1.12
N SER A 400 29.28 -12.93 0.82
CA SER A 400 30.23 -14.06 0.68
C SER A 400 30.87 -14.46 2.01
N GLN A 401 30.65 -13.69 3.06
CA GLN A 401 31.18 -13.94 4.39
C GLN A 401 30.22 -13.39 5.45
N LYS A 402 30.28 -13.99 6.64
CA LYS A 402 29.56 -13.52 7.82
C LYS A 402 30.11 -12.15 8.21
N LEU A 403 29.21 -11.18 8.32
CA LEU A 403 29.57 -9.83 8.73
C LEU A 403 29.34 -9.69 10.23
N THR A 404 30.26 -9.00 10.92
CA THR A 404 30.15 -8.72 12.36
C THR A 404 29.01 -7.78 12.70
N LYS A 405 28.56 -6.97 11.73
CA LYS A 405 27.36 -6.14 11.83
C LYS A 405 26.46 -6.47 10.64
N PRO A 406 25.16 -6.72 10.86
CA PRO A 406 24.22 -6.92 9.77
C PRO A 406 24.19 -5.66 8.91
N LEU A 407 24.69 -5.77 7.67
CA LEU A 407 24.55 -4.71 6.69
C LEU A 407 23.12 -4.70 6.16
N ALA A 408 22.69 -3.53 5.70
CA ALA A 408 21.36 -3.35 5.14
C ALA A 408 21.10 -4.16 3.85
N THR A 409 22.08 -4.84 3.25
CA THR A 409 21.97 -5.41 1.88
C THR A 409 22.26 -6.88 1.69
N GLY A 410 22.34 -7.68 2.75
CA GLY A 410 22.31 -9.12 2.58
C GLY A 410 22.80 -9.85 3.80
N GLU A 411 22.28 -11.06 3.96
CA GLU A 411 22.72 -11.98 4.99
C GLU A 411 23.67 -13.00 4.39
N PHE A 412 24.53 -13.54 5.24
CA PHE A 412 25.35 -14.68 4.89
C PHE A 412 24.51 -15.93 5.07
N PHE A 413 24.23 -16.64 3.98
CA PHE A 413 23.51 -17.92 4.04
C PHE A 413 24.50 -19.03 4.40
N GLU A 414 24.52 -19.38 5.68
CA GLU A 414 25.21 -20.59 6.15
C GLU A 414 24.59 -21.82 5.46
N ASP A 415 25.46 -22.69 4.95
CA ASP A 415 25.10 -23.93 4.25
C ASP A 415 24.23 -23.75 3.00
N LEU A 416 24.38 -22.61 2.29
CA LEU A 416 23.64 -22.36 1.04
C LEU A 416 23.80 -23.51 0.03
N GLY A 417 25.02 -24.04 -0.13
CA GLY A 417 25.29 -25.16 -1.04
C GLY A 417 24.47 -26.40 -0.70
N PRO A 418 24.65 -27.03 0.48
CA PRO A 418 23.87 -28.18 0.92
C PRO A 418 22.35 -27.97 0.81
N LYS A 419 21.83 -26.80 1.21
CA LYS A 419 20.39 -26.47 1.11
C LYS A 419 19.90 -26.47 -0.33
N LEU A 420 20.66 -25.86 -1.25
CA LEU A 420 20.31 -25.86 -2.69
C LEU A 420 20.39 -27.26 -3.30
N GLY A 421 21.36 -28.09 -2.90
CA GLY A 421 21.48 -29.49 -3.35
C GLY A 421 20.23 -30.32 -3.04
N GLN A 422 19.54 -30.02 -1.94
CA GLN A 422 18.30 -30.68 -1.53
C GLN A 422 17.03 -30.15 -2.25
N CYS A 423 17.13 -29.08 -3.01
CA CYS A 423 15.97 -28.44 -3.64
C CYS A 423 15.56 -29.07 -4.99
N GLY A 424 16.30 -30.07 -5.50
CA GLY A 424 15.92 -30.77 -6.72
C GLY A 424 15.96 -29.89 -7.99
N LEU A 425 16.96 -29.03 -8.10
CA LEU A 425 17.16 -28.01 -9.14
C LEU A 425 17.55 -28.59 -10.52
N ARG A 426 16.74 -29.49 -11.08
CA ARG A 426 17.09 -30.31 -12.27
C ARG A 426 17.15 -29.52 -13.58
N SER A 427 16.45 -28.40 -13.67
CA SER A 427 16.39 -27.56 -14.87
C SER A 427 17.28 -26.31 -14.79
N LEU A 428 18.02 -26.16 -13.69
CA LEU A 428 18.73 -24.93 -13.38
C LEU A 428 19.94 -24.73 -14.31
N LYS A 429 19.88 -23.68 -15.13
CA LYS A 429 20.95 -23.27 -16.04
C LYS A 429 21.84 -22.22 -15.39
N PHE A 430 21.25 -21.27 -14.66
CA PHE A 430 21.97 -20.14 -14.08
C PHE A 430 21.62 -19.97 -12.61
N LEU A 431 22.66 -19.89 -11.78
CA LEU A 431 22.56 -19.45 -10.39
C LEU A 431 23.36 -18.17 -10.22
N VAL A 432 22.68 -17.06 -9.98
CA VAL A 432 23.30 -15.75 -9.79
C VAL A 432 23.31 -15.40 -8.30
N LEU A 433 24.51 -15.27 -7.74
CA LEU A 433 24.74 -14.76 -6.39
C LEU A 433 24.85 -13.23 -6.48
N SER A 434 23.74 -12.53 -6.20
CA SER A 434 23.73 -11.07 -6.20
C SER A 434 24.38 -10.55 -4.92
N ARG A 435 25.47 -9.79 -5.08
CA ARG A 435 26.25 -9.19 -4.00
C ARG A 435 26.02 -7.68 -3.93
N ASP A 436 24.79 -7.23 -4.14
CA ASP A 436 24.48 -5.81 -4.30
C ASP A 436 25.06 -4.98 -3.14
N PRO A 437 25.94 -4.01 -3.43
CA PRO A 437 26.43 -3.11 -2.40
C PRO A 437 25.27 -2.28 -1.86
N PRO A 438 25.30 -1.94 -0.56
CA PRO A 438 24.29 -1.05 0.00
C PRO A 438 24.26 0.27 -0.75
N LEU A 439 23.06 0.68 -1.20
CA LEU A 439 22.83 1.88 -2.02
C LEU A 439 23.47 3.15 -1.44
N ARG A 440 23.71 3.19 -0.13
CA ARG A 440 24.34 4.32 0.59
C ARG A 440 25.87 4.30 0.63
N PHE A 441 26.54 3.33 0.02
CA PHE A 441 28.00 3.18 0.09
C PHE A 441 28.65 3.05 -1.29
N ARG A 442 28.03 3.60 -2.35
CA ARG A 442 28.64 3.55 -3.68
C ARG A 442 29.89 4.41 -3.81
N ASP A 443 30.08 5.40 -2.95
CA ASP A 443 31.04 6.47 -3.26
C ASP A 443 32.45 6.26 -2.68
N GLU A 444 32.70 5.40 -1.68
CA GLU A 444 34.04 5.38 -1.02
C GLU A 444 34.53 4.01 -0.51
N GLY A 445 34.63 2.99 -1.37
CA GLY A 445 35.46 1.79 -1.08
C GLY A 445 34.99 0.46 -1.67
N GLU A 446 35.80 -0.58 -1.48
CA GLU A 446 35.44 -1.96 -1.85
C GLU A 446 34.09 -2.37 -1.22
N PRO A 447 33.23 -3.11 -1.95
CA PRO A 447 31.92 -3.51 -1.45
C PRO A 447 32.06 -4.36 -0.18
N LYS A 448 31.78 -3.74 0.98
CA LYS A 448 31.78 -4.39 2.29
C LYS A 448 30.86 -5.62 2.22
N GLY A 449 31.41 -6.81 2.50
CA GLY A 449 30.67 -8.09 2.47
C GLY A 449 30.97 -9.00 1.28
N HIS A 450 31.87 -8.61 0.39
CA HIS A 450 32.41 -9.48 -0.64
C HIS A 450 33.93 -9.63 -0.49
N SER A 451 34.38 -10.87 -0.32
CA SER A 451 35.80 -11.26 -0.34
C SER A 451 35.97 -12.27 -1.47
N VAL A 452 36.89 -12.01 -2.40
CA VAL A 452 37.10 -12.90 -3.57
C VAL A 452 37.44 -14.34 -3.15
N PRO A 453 38.36 -14.59 -2.19
CA PRO A 453 38.59 -15.93 -1.66
C PRO A 453 37.32 -16.59 -1.10
N SER A 454 36.57 -15.89 -0.23
CA SER A 454 35.36 -16.44 0.38
C SER A 454 34.27 -16.72 -0.66
N CYS A 455 34.12 -15.85 -1.67
CA CYS A 455 33.19 -16.06 -2.78
C CYS A 455 33.57 -17.29 -3.60
N LYS A 456 34.86 -17.47 -3.93
CA LYS A 456 35.33 -18.65 -4.68
C LYS A 456 35.07 -19.94 -3.91
N GLN A 457 35.31 -19.92 -2.59
CA GLN A 457 35.01 -21.06 -1.72
C GLN A 457 33.50 -21.37 -1.69
N GLN A 458 32.64 -20.36 -1.49
CA GLN A 458 31.19 -20.55 -1.51
C GLN A 458 30.68 -21.07 -2.87
N VAL A 459 31.20 -20.54 -3.99
CA VAL A 459 30.87 -21.01 -5.35
C VAL A 459 31.28 -22.48 -5.53
N LYS A 460 32.44 -22.88 -5.02
CA LYS A 460 32.91 -24.28 -5.06
C LYS A 460 31.97 -25.19 -4.28
N GLU A 461 31.62 -24.83 -3.04
CA GLU A 461 30.70 -25.60 -2.20
C GLU A 461 29.32 -25.77 -2.84
N ILE A 462 28.75 -24.71 -3.41
CA ILE A 462 27.48 -24.78 -4.14
C ILE A 462 27.61 -25.67 -5.37
N THR A 463 28.71 -25.56 -6.11
CA THR A 463 28.96 -26.41 -7.30
C THR A 463 29.00 -27.88 -6.94
N GLU A 464 29.70 -28.24 -5.86
CA GLU A 464 29.80 -29.62 -5.38
C GLU A 464 28.43 -30.15 -4.91
N ALA A 465 27.67 -29.35 -4.16
CA ALA A 465 26.34 -29.73 -3.68
C ALA A 465 25.33 -29.94 -4.83
N LEU A 466 25.33 -29.07 -5.84
CA LEU A 466 24.45 -29.21 -7.01
C LEU A 466 24.80 -30.44 -7.85
N LYS A 467 26.10 -30.75 -8.01
CA LYS A 467 26.56 -31.97 -8.69
C LYS A 467 26.18 -33.24 -7.95
N GLY A 468 26.24 -33.22 -6.61
CA GLY A 468 25.82 -34.36 -5.77
C GLY A 468 24.34 -34.71 -5.95
N GLY A 469 23.48 -33.71 -6.18
CA GLY A 469 22.06 -33.91 -6.47
C GLY A 469 21.76 -34.34 -7.91
N SER A 470 22.62 -33.99 -8.88
CA SER A 470 22.49 -34.38 -10.29
C SER A 470 23.82 -34.26 -11.05
N PRO A 471 24.54 -35.37 -11.32
CA PRO A 471 25.86 -35.34 -11.97
C PRO A 471 25.84 -34.75 -13.39
N THR A 472 24.69 -34.78 -14.05
CA THR A 472 24.49 -34.30 -15.42
C THR A 472 24.18 -32.80 -15.50
N LEU A 473 23.96 -32.15 -14.37
CA LEU A 473 23.51 -30.77 -14.32
C LEU A 473 24.66 -29.81 -14.68
N LYS A 474 24.51 -29.11 -15.80
CA LYS A 474 25.44 -28.05 -16.24
C LYS A 474 24.96 -26.68 -15.75
N THR A 475 24.79 -26.52 -14.43
CA THR A 475 24.47 -25.21 -13.86
C THR A 475 25.69 -24.32 -13.84
N ARG A 476 25.52 -23.10 -14.32
CA ARG A 476 26.53 -22.06 -14.22
C ARG A 476 26.26 -21.18 -13.02
N ILE A 477 27.26 -21.04 -12.14
CA ILE A 477 27.20 -20.15 -10.99
C ILE A 477 27.92 -18.85 -11.33
N ILE A 478 27.27 -17.71 -11.09
CA ILE A 478 27.74 -16.38 -11.43
C ILE A 478 27.70 -15.51 -10.17
N CYS A 479 28.79 -14.81 -9.87
CA CYS A 479 28.80 -13.79 -8.82
C CYS A 479 28.70 -12.41 -9.46
N SER A 480 27.76 -11.56 -9.00
CA SER A 480 27.55 -10.25 -9.62
C SER A 480 28.73 -9.27 -9.50
N ILE A 481 29.69 -9.54 -8.61
CA ILE A 481 30.92 -8.75 -8.45
C ILE A 481 32.11 -9.36 -9.22
N CYS A 482 32.34 -10.67 -9.10
CA CYS A 482 33.48 -11.31 -9.77
C CYS A 482 33.29 -11.41 -11.28
N ASP A 483 32.05 -11.59 -11.73
CA ASP A 483 31.68 -11.91 -13.11
C ASP A 483 30.97 -10.75 -13.82
N LYS A 484 31.30 -9.49 -13.48
CA LYS A 484 30.63 -8.27 -14.00
C LYS A 484 30.45 -8.25 -15.52
N HIS A 485 31.36 -8.84 -16.28
CA HIS A 485 31.30 -8.90 -17.74
C HIS A 485 30.12 -9.74 -18.28
N TRP A 486 29.49 -10.58 -17.44
CA TRP A 486 28.40 -11.46 -17.82
C TRP A 486 27.01 -10.90 -17.56
N LEU A 487 26.91 -9.77 -16.84
CA LEU A 487 25.65 -9.12 -16.48
C LEU A 487 25.30 -7.93 -17.37
N LYS A 488 26.13 -7.64 -18.38
CA LYS A 488 25.82 -6.71 -19.48
C LYS A 488 25.28 -7.51 -20.65
#